data_AF-A0A1I5TF90-F1
#
_entry.id   AF-A0A1I5TF90-F1
#
_cell.length_a   1.000
_cell.length_b   1.000
_cell.length_c   1.000
_cell.angle_alpha   90.00
_cell.angle_beta   90.00
_cell.angle_gamma   90.00
#
_symmetry.space_group_name_H-M   'P 1'
#
loop_
_entity.id
_entity.type
_entity.pdbx_description
1 polymer ?
#
loop_
_entity_poly.entity_id
_entity_poly.type
_entity_poly.pdbx_seq_one_letter_code
_entity_poly.pdbx_strand_id
1 'polypeptide(L)'
;MSTKNSTLNESAKATVARLKSNRTQPSQVQLDDKEVAGNGTSNARSVQRVSKNKTSVNAAERKNVANQIIKQLLFGELTQGQALKALRINVLGLKQDVYAKLVDISRKTLSDIENDRGSYKTDILNKAFKPFGLKVGLLPSSTNALRSLLQSHGATD
;
A
#
# COMPACT_ATOMS: atom_id res chain seq x y z
N MET A 1 25.15 -46.00 -13.96
CA MET A 1 24.85 -45.74 -15.37
C MET A 1 23.47 -45.11 -15.48
N SER A 2 23.38 -44.02 -16.24
CA SER A 2 22.21 -43.17 -16.47
C SER A 2 21.09 -43.82 -17.29
N THR A 3 19.84 -43.45 -17.02
CA THR A 3 18.91 -42.71 -17.91
C THR A 3 17.44 -43.05 -17.60
N LYS A 4 16.61 -42.02 -17.39
CA LYS A 4 15.19 -41.92 -17.84
C LYS A 4 14.58 -40.58 -17.41
N ASN A 5 15.04 -39.49 -18.04
CA ASN A 5 14.40 -38.16 -18.02
C ASN A 5 13.82 -37.88 -19.42
N SER A 6 12.82 -38.65 -19.86
CA SER A 6 12.34 -38.61 -21.25
C SER A 6 10.81 -38.55 -21.41
N THR A 7 10.05 -38.14 -20.41
CA THR A 7 8.56 -38.10 -20.50
C THR A 7 7.92 -36.74 -20.19
N LEU A 8 8.71 -35.70 -19.91
CA LEU A 8 8.17 -34.35 -19.59
C LEU A 8 8.25 -33.34 -20.74
N ASN A 9 9.05 -33.59 -21.78
CA ASN A 9 9.28 -32.61 -22.86
C ASN A 9 8.31 -32.69 -24.05
N GLU A 10 7.49 -33.74 -24.14
CA GLU A 10 6.50 -33.90 -25.23
C GLU A 10 5.26 -33.03 -25.02
N SER A 11 4.87 -32.81 -23.75
CA SER A 11 3.68 -32.03 -23.38
C SER A 11 3.81 -30.54 -23.75
N ALA A 12 5.01 -29.96 -23.59
CA ALA A 12 5.25 -28.54 -23.88
C ALA A 12 5.19 -28.22 -25.39
N LYS A 13 5.67 -29.12 -26.26
CA LYS A 13 5.62 -28.93 -27.72
C LYS A 13 4.18 -28.99 -28.27
N ALA A 14 3.34 -29.86 -27.72
CA ALA A 14 1.94 -30.01 -28.11
C ALA A 14 1.11 -28.76 -27.77
N THR A 15 1.37 -28.11 -26.63
CA THR A 15 0.66 -26.89 -26.23
C THR A 15 1.00 -25.68 -27.12
N VAL A 16 2.27 -25.53 -27.52
CA VAL A 16 2.72 -24.41 -28.36
C VAL A 16 2.19 -24.52 -29.79
N ALA A 17 2.03 -25.75 -30.32
CA ALA A 17 1.41 -25.96 -31.63
C ALA A 17 -0.05 -25.48 -31.67
N ARG A 18 -0.81 -25.68 -30.59
CA ARG A 18 -2.22 -25.27 -30.46
C ARG A 18 -2.40 -23.75 -30.33
N LEU A 19 -1.42 -23.04 -29.78
CA LEU A 19 -1.42 -21.57 -29.67
C LEU A 19 -1.08 -20.87 -30.99
N LYS A 20 -0.35 -21.53 -31.90
CA LYS A 20 -0.04 -20.99 -33.24
C LYS A 20 -1.21 -21.07 -34.22
N SER A 21 -2.06 -22.09 -34.12
CA SER A 21 -3.21 -22.27 -35.02
C SER A 21 -4.36 -21.27 -34.79
N ASN A 22 -4.46 -20.65 -33.61
CA ASN A 22 -5.49 -19.64 -33.31
C ASN A 22 -5.09 -18.19 -33.65
N ARG A 23 -3.86 -17.95 -34.12
CA ARG A 23 -3.35 -16.59 -34.41
C ARG A 23 -3.41 -16.22 -35.90
N THR A 24 -3.85 -17.13 -36.76
CA THR A 24 -3.92 -16.92 -38.22
C THR A 24 -5.37 -16.97 -38.67
N GLN A 25 -6.12 -15.90 -38.41
CA GLN A 25 -7.25 -15.51 -39.24
C GLN A 25 -7.21 -13.99 -39.44
N PRO A 26 -6.68 -13.50 -40.57
CA PRO A 26 -6.94 -12.16 -41.06
C PRO A 26 -8.32 -12.09 -41.74
N SER A 27 -8.97 -10.96 -41.54
CA SER A 27 -10.28 -10.57 -42.08
C SER A 27 -10.33 -10.62 -43.61
N GLN A 28 -11.48 -10.98 -44.17
CA GLN A 28 -11.80 -10.67 -45.56
C GLN A 28 -13.18 -10.00 -45.69
N VAL A 29 -13.11 -8.88 -46.39
CA VAL A 29 -14.10 -7.84 -46.70
C VAL A 29 -15.14 -8.37 -47.68
N GLN A 30 -16.40 -7.96 -47.54
CA GLN A 30 -17.33 -7.93 -48.68
C GLN A 30 -18.12 -6.61 -48.66
N LEU A 31 -17.86 -5.81 -49.69
CA LEU A 31 -18.59 -4.60 -50.06
C LEU A 31 -19.68 -5.03 -51.04
N ASP A 32 -20.93 -4.67 -50.77
CA ASP A 32 -21.98 -4.58 -51.78
C ASP A 32 -22.90 -3.41 -51.38
N ASP A 33 -22.98 -2.42 -52.26
CA ASP A 33 -23.90 -1.29 -52.21
C ASP A 33 -25.32 -1.75 -52.54
N LYS A 34 -26.32 -1.38 -51.71
CA LYS A 34 -27.58 -0.77 -52.17
C LYS A 34 -28.54 -0.36 -51.02
N GLU A 35 -28.85 0.93 -51.07
CA GLU A 35 -30.15 1.59 -50.87
C GLU A 35 -30.87 1.68 -49.51
N VAL A 36 -30.97 2.94 -49.06
CA VAL A 36 -32.19 3.74 -48.82
C VAL A 36 -33.07 3.46 -47.59
N ALA A 37 -33.14 4.53 -46.78
CA ALA A 37 -34.23 5.03 -45.95
C ALA A 37 -34.68 4.24 -44.71
N GLY A 38 -34.55 4.93 -43.57
CA GLY A 38 -35.73 5.18 -42.75
C GLY A 38 -35.77 4.48 -41.40
N ASN A 39 -35.61 5.32 -40.37
CA ASN A 39 -36.29 5.26 -39.08
C ASN A 39 -35.69 4.38 -37.97
N GLY A 40 -35.50 5.01 -36.80
CA GLY A 40 -35.57 4.31 -35.52
C GLY A 40 -34.30 4.29 -34.66
N THR A 41 -34.22 5.27 -33.74
CA THR A 41 -33.81 5.04 -32.35
C THR A 41 -32.31 4.81 -32.08
N SER A 42 -31.48 5.85 -32.17
CA SER A 42 -30.18 5.87 -31.48
C SER A 42 -30.39 6.14 -29.98
N ASN A 43 -30.58 5.04 -29.27
CA ASN A 43 -30.65 4.94 -27.82
C ASN A 43 -29.34 5.42 -27.18
N ALA A 44 -29.49 6.14 -26.07
CA ALA A 44 -28.43 6.75 -25.30
C ALA A 44 -27.33 5.76 -24.89
N ARG A 45 -26.08 6.10 -25.22
CA ARG A 45 -24.94 5.76 -24.36
C ARG A 45 -24.10 7.02 -24.22
N SER A 46 -24.54 7.88 -23.31
CA SER A 46 -23.64 8.75 -22.57
C SER A 46 -22.48 7.88 -22.10
N VAL A 47 -21.30 8.06 -22.70
CA VAL A 47 -20.06 7.59 -22.10
C VAL A 47 -19.86 8.49 -20.88
N GLN A 48 -20.58 8.15 -19.82
CA GLN A 48 -20.37 8.68 -18.50
C GLN A 48 -18.97 8.23 -18.11
N ARG A 49 -17.99 9.12 -18.33
CA ARG A 49 -16.73 9.08 -17.63
C ARG A 49 -17.09 9.18 -16.16
N VAL A 50 -17.31 8.03 -15.52
CA VAL A 50 -17.30 7.93 -14.06
C VAL A 50 -15.91 8.37 -13.66
N SER A 51 -15.82 9.60 -13.17
CA SER A 51 -14.75 10.06 -12.32
C SER A 51 -14.62 9.03 -11.21
N LYS A 52 -13.71 8.06 -11.37
CA LYS A 52 -13.28 7.26 -10.24
C LYS A 52 -12.43 8.20 -9.40
N ASN A 53 -13.10 8.83 -8.44
CA ASN A 53 -12.54 9.34 -7.20
C ASN A 53 -11.49 8.37 -6.68
N LYS A 54 -10.26 8.54 -7.13
CA LYS A 54 -9.10 8.31 -6.28
C LYS A 54 -8.73 9.68 -5.76
N THR A 55 -9.65 10.29 -5.01
CA THR A 55 -9.34 11.42 -4.15
C THR A 55 -8.13 10.97 -3.37
N SER A 56 -6.99 11.62 -3.63
CA SER A 56 -5.88 11.63 -2.71
C SER A 56 -6.48 11.77 -1.31
N VAL A 57 -6.36 10.74 -0.46
CA VAL A 57 -6.67 10.89 0.96
C VAL A 57 -6.03 12.20 1.37
N ASN A 58 -6.86 13.18 1.72
CA ASN A 58 -6.49 14.59 1.71
C ASN A 58 -5.22 14.72 2.55
N ALA A 59 -4.20 15.42 2.08
CA ALA A 59 -2.94 15.53 2.82
C ALA A 59 -3.18 16.01 4.27
N ALA A 60 -4.20 16.86 4.47
CA ALA A 60 -4.69 17.27 5.78
C ALA A 60 -5.24 16.11 6.62
N GLU A 61 -6.02 15.20 6.03
CA GLU A 61 -6.60 14.03 6.69
C GLU A 61 -5.50 13.07 7.16
N ARG A 62 -4.50 12.81 6.31
CA ARG A 62 -3.34 11.97 6.70
C ARG A 62 -2.54 12.59 7.84
N LYS A 63 -2.35 13.91 7.82
CA LYS A 63 -1.69 14.64 8.91
C LYS A 63 -2.48 14.54 10.22
N ASN A 64 -3.80 14.65 10.16
CA ASN A 64 -4.67 14.50 11.34
C ASN A 64 -4.57 13.09 11.94
N VAL A 65 -4.63 12.05 11.10
CA VAL A 65 -4.47 10.65 11.53
C VAL A 65 -3.09 10.42 12.16
N ALA A 66 -2.02 10.91 11.53
CA ALA A 66 -0.67 10.81 12.08
C ALA A 66 -0.57 11.49 13.46
N ASN A 67 -1.08 12.72 13.58
CA ASN A 67 -1.07 13.47 14.83
C ASN A 67 -1.87 12.77 15.93
N GLN A 68 -3.00 12.15 15.59
CA GLN A 68 -3.79 11.37 16.55
C GLN A 68 -2.99 10.18 17.06
N ILE A 69 -2.36 9.40 16.18
CA ILE A 69 -1.53 8.25 16.58
C ILE A 69 -0.35 8.70 17.45
N ILE A 70 0.30 9.81 17.11
CA ILE A 70 1.41 10.37 17.89
C ILE A 70 0.94 10.78 19.29
N LYS A 71 -0.22 11.42 19.42
CA LYS A 71 -0.79 11.76 20.73
C LYS A 71 -1.05 10.52 21.57
N GLN A 72 -1.64 9.49 20.98
CA GLN A 72 -1.89 8.22 21.67
C GLN A 72 -0.60 7.55 22.13
N LEU A 73 0.45 7.56 21.30
CA LEU A 73 1.78 7.07 21.67
C LEU A 73 2.36 7.87 22.85
N LEU A 74 2.32 9.21 22.78
CA LEU A 74 2.87 10.09 23.81
C LEU A 74 2.18 9.91 25.17
N PHE A 75 0.87 9.67 25.18
CA PHE A 75 0.12 9.46 26.42
C PHE A 75 0.06 7.99 26.87
N GLY A 76 0.79 7.09 26.19
CA GLY A 76 0.88 5.68 26.55
C GLY A 76 -0.36 4.85 26.23
N GLU A 77 -1.27 5.37 25.39
CA GLU A 77 -2.46 4.65 24.92
C GLU A 77 -2.09 3.61 23.84
N LEU A 78 -1.01 3.86 23.09
CA LEU A 78 -0.42 2.91 22.16
C LEU A 78 1.02 2.59 22.56
N THR A 79 1.41 1.33 22.39
CA THR A 79 2.82 0.95 22.41
C THR A 79 3.55 1.53 21.20
N GLN A 80 4.87 1.53 21.26
CA GLN A 80 5.70 1.92 20.13
C GLN A 80 5.46 1.03 18.89
N GLY A 81 5.33 -0.29 19.07
CA GLY A 81 5.05 -1.22 17.97
C GLY A 81 3.70 -0.97 17.32
N GLN A 82 2.66 -0.78 18.14
CA GLN A 82 1.31 -0.49 17.68
C GLN A 82 1.24 0.84 16.93
N ALA A 83 1.89 1.89 17.46
CA ALA A 83 1.97 3.18 16.79
C ALA A 83 2.69 3.10 15.44
N LEU A 84 3.81 2.36 15.36
CA LEU A 84 4.53 2.15 14.11
C LEU A 84 3.65 1.45 13.07
N LYS A 85 2.94 0.39 13.47
CA LYS A 85 2.02 -0.35 12.61
C LYS A 85 0.87 0.54 12.11
N ALA A 86 0.27 1.33 13.00
CA ALA A 86 -0.81 2.25 12.66
C ALA A 86 -0.34 3.35 11.69
N LEU A 87 0.83 3.95 11.93
CA LEU A 87 1.42 4.94 11.04
C LEU A 87 1.70 4.34 9.65
N ARG A 88 2.31 3.15 9.59
CA ARG A 88 2.59 2.47 8.32
C ARG A 88 1.31 2.22 7.50
N ILE A 89 0.25 1.70 8.14
CA ILE A 89 -0.98 1.32 7.43
C ILE A 89 -1.83 2.56 7.12
N ASN A 90 -2.09 3.40 8.11
CA ASN A 90 -3.11 4.45 8.00
C ASN A 90 -2.55 5.73 7.35
N VAL A 91 -1.24 5.99 7.44
CA VAL A 91 -0.62 7.20 6.86
C VAL A 91 0.03 6.90 5.50
N LEU A 92 0.78 5.81 5.40
CA LEU A 92 1.51 5.46 4.16
C LEU A 92 0.79 4.41 3.30
N GLY A 93 -0.11 3.60 3.87
CA GLY A 93 -0.80 2.54 3.11
C GLY A 93 0.14 1.43 2.62
N LEU A 94 1.30 1.27 3.26
CA LEU A 94 2.34 0.34 2.78
C LEU A 94 2.23 -1.03 3.45
N LYS A 95 2.45 -2.08 2.66
CA LYS A 95 2.67 -3.44 3.18
C LYS A 95 4.00 -3.51 3.93
N GLN A 96 4.08 -4.46 4.85
CA GLN A 96 5.21 -4.59 5.77
C GLN A 96 6.56 -4.85 5.06
N ASP A 97 6.61 -5.63 3.97
CA ASP A 97 7.81 -5.80 3.14
C ASP A 97 8.29 -4.50 2.50
N VAL A 98 7.37 -3.75 1.92
CA VAL A 98 7.70 -2.50 1.22
C VAL A 98 8.23 -1.49 2.23
N TYR A 99 7.60 -1.40 3.40
CA TYR A 99 8.06 -0.52 4.47
C TYR A 99 9.41 -0.94 5.05
N ALA A 100 9.63 -2.23 5.29
CA ALA A 100 10.90 -2.74 5.81
C ALA A 100 12.08 -2.36 4.90
N LYS A 101 11.90 -2.47 3.57
CA LYS A 101 12.87 -2.01 2.58
C LYS A 101 13.08 -0.49 2.61
N LEU A 102 12.00 0.28 2.75
CA LEU A 102 12.05 1.76 2.80
C LEU A 102 12.91 2.26 3.97
N VAL A 103 12.78 1.64 5.14
CA VAL A 103 13.48 2.06 6.37
C VAL A 103 14.77 1.29 6.64
N ASP A 104 15.19 0.43 5.71
CA ASP A 104 16.42 -0.37 5.80
C ASP A 104 16.50 -1.21 7.09
N ILE A 105 15.44 -1.99 7.36
CA ILE A 105 15.41 -3.01 8.42
C ILE A 105 14.84 -4.32 7.88
N SER A 106 15.19 -5.45 8.50
CA SER A 106 14.64 -6.74 8.06
C SER A 106 13.13 -6.81 8.28
N ARG A 107 12.41 -7.51 7.41
CA ARG A 107 10.96 -7.73 7.57
C ARG A 107 10.64 -8.40 8.92
N LYS A 108 11.48 -9.36 9.35
CA LYS A 108 11.33 -10.01 10.65
C LYS A 108 11.46 -9.02 11.80
N THR A 109 12.49 -8.17 11.76
CA THR A 109 12.70 -7.10 12.75
C THR A 109 11.51 -6.14 12.80
N LEU A 110 11.05 -5.66 11.65
CA LEU A 110 9.85 -4.79 11.60
C LEU A 110 8.62 -5.50 12.18
N SER A 111 8.41 -6.78 11.84
CA SER A 111 7.30 -7.55 12.38
C SER A 111 7.41 -7.74 13.89
N ASP A 112 8.60 -8.00 14.40
CA ASP A 112 8.77 -8.20 15.83
C ASP A 112 8.58 -6.85 16.58
N ILE A 113 9.08 -5.72 16.04
CA ILE A 113 8.76 -4.36 16.55
C ILE A 113 7.25 -4.12 16.56
N GLU A 114 6.54 -4.33 15.44
CA GLU A 114 5.10 -4.03 15.30
C GLU A 114 4.19 -4.89 16.18
N ASN A 115 4.69 -6.01 16.70
CA ASN A 115 3.96 -6.87 17.62
C ASN A 115 4.53 -6.79 19.06
N ASP A 116 5.32 -5.75 19.36
CA ASP A 116 5.93 -5.52 20.67
C ASP A 116 6.75 -6.72 21.18
N ARG A 117 7.40 -7.44 20.25
CA ARG A 117 8.24 -8.61 20.55
C ARG A 117 9.71 -8.23 20.55
N GLY A 118 10.32 -8.34 21.72
CA GLY A 118 11.76 -8.14 21.92
C GLY A 118 12.15 -6.69 22.22
N SER A 119 13.40 -6.50 22.63
CA SER A 119 13.96 -5.19 22.94
C SER A 119 14.88 -4.75 21.82
N TYR A 120 14.52 -3.67 21.13
CA TYR A 120 15.32 -3.12 20.03
C TYR A 120 16.13 -1.92 20.49
N LYS A 121 17.33 -1.81 19.92
CA LYS A 121 18.17 -0.64 20.10
C LYS A 121 17.49 0.60 19.51
N THR A 122 17.79 1.76 20.10
CA THR A 122 17.19 3.05 19.72
C THR A 122 17.50 3.45 18.28
N ASP A 123 18.64 3.02 17.73
CA ASP A 123 19.03 3.23 16.32
C ASP A 123 18.06 2.56 15.33
N ILE A 124 17.69 1.30 15.56
CA ILE A 124 16.72 0.55 14.75
C ILE A 124 15.34 1.21 14.83
N LEU A 125 14.94 1.62 16.03
CA LEU A 125 13.68 2.32 16.22
C LEU A 125 13.69 3.68 15.51
N ASN A 126 14.77 4.45 15.62
CA ASN A 126 14.94 5.72 14.90
C ASN A 126 14.87 5.52 13.38
N LYS A 127 15.48 4.47 12.83
CA LYS A 127 15.31 4.11 11.41
C LYS A 127 13.83 3.87 11.07
N ALA A 128 13.15 3.05 11.87
CA ALA A 128 11.75 2.69 11.63
C ALA A 128 10.79 3.89 11.72
N PHE A 129 11.09 4.90 12.53
CA PHE A 129 10.25 6.09 12.72
C PHE A 129 10.64 7.29 11.84
N LYS A 130 11.81 7.23 11.19
CA LYS A 130 12.35 8.31 10.33
C LYS A 130 11.37 8.83 9.27
N PRO A 131 10.60 7.99 8.53
CA PRO A 131 9.67 8.48 7.51
C PRO A 131 8.55 9.39 8.05
N PHE A 132 8.29 9.34 9.35
CA PHE A 132 7.27 10.14 10.02
C PHE A 132 7.83 11.39 10.71
N GLY A 133 9.14 11.64 10.60
CA GLY A 133 9.81 12.73 11.32
C GLY A 133 9.88 12.49 12.83
N LEU A 134 9.79 11.23 13.27
CA LEU A 134 9.78 10.85 14.68
C LEU A 134 11.13 10.24 15.08
N LYS A 135 11.52 10.47 16.33
CA LYS A 135 12.71 9.87 16.97
C LYS A 135 12.36 9.40 18.38
N VAL A 136 13.05 8.37 18.84
CA VAL A 136 12.93 7.87 20.22
C VAL A 136 13.63 8.83 21.18
N GLY A 137 13.01 9.09 22.33
CA GLY A 137 13.53 9.96 23.36
C GLY A 137 12.89 9.68 24.72
N LEU A 138 13.37 10.37 25.76
CA LEU A 138 12.82 10.29 27.10
C LEU A 138 11.59 11.19 27.21
N LEU A 139 10.58 10.70 27.92
CA LEU A 139 9.38 11.44 28.30
C LEU A 139 9.19 11.32 29.81
N PRO A 140 8.45 12.25 30.43
CA PRO A 140 8.01 12.08 31.81
C PRO A 140 7.27 10.75 31.98
N SER A 141 7.58 10.02 33.05
CA SER A 141 6.91 8.74 33.35
C SER A 141 5.43 8.90 33.70
N SER A 142 5.02 10.11 34.12
CA SER A 142 3.63 10.43 34.40
C SER A 142 2.98 11.22 33.25
N THR A 143 1.84 10.73 32.79
CA THR A 143 1.02 11.37 31.76
C THR A 143 0.61 12.80 32.18
N ASN A 144 0.37 13.03 33.48
CA ASN A 144 0.02 14.34 34.01
C ASN A 144 1.17 15.35 33.91
N ALA A 145 2.41 14.94 34.18
CA ALA A 145 3.57 15.82 34.00
C ALA A 145 3.76 16.18 32.53
N LEU A 146 3.59 15.20 31.62
CA LEU A 146 3.64 15.46 30.18
C LEU A 146 2.55 16.45 29.73
N ARG A 147 1.30 16.27 30.18
CA ARG A 147 0.19 17.20 29.87
C ARG A 147 0.49 18.62 30.34
N SER A 148 0.99 18.76 31.57
CA SER A 148 1.32 20.07 32.15
C SER A 148 2.41 20.78 31.34
N LEU A 149 3.43 20.05 30.88
CA LEU A 149 4.51 20.59 30.05
C LEU A 149 4.04 21.05 28.66
N LEU A 150 3.12 20.30 28.04
CA LEU A 150 2.58 20.62 26.72
C LEU A 150 1.59 21.80 26.75
N GLN A 151 0.88 21.99 27.87
CA GLN A 151 -0.07 23.10 28.05
C GLN A 151 0.61 24.42 28.39
N SER A 152 1.74 24.39 29.12
CA SER A 152 2.46 25.60 29.53
C SER A 152 3.13 26.36 28.37
N HIS A 153 3.30 25.73 27.21
CA HIS A 153 3.91 26.34 26.01
C HIS A 153 2.88 26.96 25.04
N GLY A 154 1.60 27.02 25.42
CA GLY A 154 0.52 27.56 24.57
C GLY A 154 -0.02 28.94 24.98
N ALA A 155 0.57 29.59 25.99
CA ALA A 155 0.05 30.81 26.61
C ALA A 155 0.98 32.04 26.46
N THR A 156 1.86 32.05 25.46
CA THR A 156 2.70 33.21 25.14
C THR A 156 2.69 33.45 23.63
N ASP A 157 1.61 34.07 23.15
CA ASP A 157 1.62 35.09 22.09
C ASP A 157 0.29 35.87 22.14
#